data_AF-A0A1Q7AN60-F1
#
_entry.id   AF-A0A1Q7AN60-F1
#
_cell.length_a   1.000
_cell.length_b   1.000
_cell.length_c   1.000
_cell.angle_alpha   90.00
_cell.angle_beta   90.00
_cell.angle_gamma   90.00
#
_symmetry.space_group_name_H-M   'P 1'
#
loop_
_entity.id
_entity.type
_entity.pdbx_description
1 polymer ?
#
loop_
_entity_poly.entity_id
_entity_poly.type
_entity_poly.pdbx_seq_one_letter_code
_entity_poly.pdbx_strand_id
1 'polypeptide(L)'
;MERKIPGVGTFPDAKKQAISKKSNAAIAEIGDSIEWVHSYLSDEGTYCVYRATDEDTIRKHGAIAGAPITKVSEARVISVH
;
A
#
# COMPACT_ATOMS: atom_id res chain seq x y z
N MET A 1 -4.61 1.70 3.68
CA MET A 1 -4.82 0.24 3.46
C MET A 1 -3.85 -0.57 4.29
N GLU A 2 -4.20 -1.83 4.56
CA GLU A 2 -3.44 -2.74 5.40
C GLU A 2 -3.23 -4.08 4.68
N ARG A 3 -2.09 -4.73 4.93
CA ARG A 3 -1.82 -6.12 4.54
C ARG A 3 -1.17 -6.86 5.69
N LYS A 4 -1.67 -8.05 6.02
CA LYS A 4 -1.04 -8.95 6.99
C LYS A 4 0.12 -9.68 6.32
N ILE A 5 1.34 -9.28 6.68
CA ILE A 5 2.59 -9.91 6.23
C ILE A 5 3.49 -10.01 7.46
N PRO A 6 3.38 -11.10 8.24
CA PRO A 6 4.13 -11.25 9.48
C PRO A 6 5.64 -11.12 9.26
N GLY A 7 6.30 -10.34 10.10
CA GLY A 7 7.74 -10.09 10.07
C GLY A 7 8.22 -9.19 8.94
N VAL A 8 7.33 -8.52 8.19
CA VAL A 8 7.75 -7.68 7.05
C VAL A 8 8.70 -6.55 7.47
N GLY A 9 8.57 -6.03 8.69
CA GLY A 9 9.50 -5.05 9.27
C GLY A 9 10.92 -5.57 9.42
N THR A 10 11.12 -6.87 9.63
CA THR A 10 12.43 -7.50 9.87
C THR A 10 13.01 -8.17 8.63
N PHE A 11 12.28 -8.17 7.50
CA PHE A 11 12.78 -8.74 6.26
C PHE A 11 14.07 -8.04 5.80
N PRO A 12 14.98 -8.77 5.11
CA PRO A 12 16.15 -8.17 4.48
C PRO A 12 15.74 -7.09 3.48
N ASP A 13 16.57 -6.06 3.32
CA ASP A 13 16.26 -4.90 2.47
C ASP A 13 16.00 -5.29 1.01
N ALA A 14 16.73 -6.27 0.48
CA ALA A 14 16.49 -6.79 -0.87
C ALA A 14 15.04 -7.32 -1.05
N LYS A 15 14.49 -7.97 -0.01
CA LYS A 15 13.12 -8.48 -0.03
C LYS A 15 12.11 -7.34 0.10
N LYS A 16 12.36 -6.35 0.96
CA LYS A 16 11.54 -5.13 1.07
C LYS A 16 11.51 -4.37 -0.27
N GLN A 17 12.66 -4.20 -0.91
CA GLN A 17 12.76 -3.57 -2.23
C GLN A 17 11.98 -4.33 -3.31
N ALA A 18 12.02 -5.67 -3.31
CA ALA A 18 11.25 -6.46 -4.26
C ALA A 18 9.73 -6.26 -4.09
N ILE A 19 9.24 -6.15 -2.85
CA ILE A 19 7.84 -5.83 -2.54
C ILE A 19 7.51 -4.41 -3.06
N SER A 20 8.35 -3.42 -2.76
CA SER A 20 8.15 -2.04 -3.24
C SER A 20 8.13 -1.95 -4.76
N LYS A 21 8.98 -2.69 -5.47
CA LYS A 21 9.00 -2.72 -6.94
C LYS A 21 7.67 -3.21 -7.53
N LYS A 22 7.09 -4.27 -6.97
CA LYS A 22 5.75 -4.75 -7.40
C LYS A 22 4.66 -3.72 -7.13
N SER A 23 4.71 -3.08 -5.96
CA SER A 23 3.77 -2.01 -5.60
C SER A 23 3.86 -0.82 -6.57
N ASN A 24 5.07 -0.42 -6.96
CA ASN A 24 5.29 0.70 -7.89
C ASN A 24 4.87 0.36 -9.31
N ALA A 25 5.11 -0.88 -9.77
CA ALA A 25 4.61 -1.34 -11.05
C ALA A 25 3.07 -1.29 -11.11
N ALA A 26 2.39 -1.73 -10.04
CA ALA A 26 0.94 -1.65 -9.95
C ALA A 26 0.40 -0.20 -9.96
N ILE A 27 1.10 0.74 -9.31
CA ILE A 27 0.77 2.17 -9.38
C ILE A 27 0.91 2.67 -10.83
N ALA A 28 2.01 2.35 -11.50
CA ALA A 28 2.26 2.77 -12.88
C ALA A 28 1.21 2.20 -13.86
N GLU A 29 0.73 0.97 -13.63
CA GLU A 29 -0.32 0.36 -14.45
C GLU A 29 -1.70 1.02 -14.24
N ILE A 30 -2.01 1.47 -13.02
CA ILE A 30 -3.27 2.15 -12.71
C ILE A 30 -3.26 3.60 -13.20
N GLY A 31 -2.12 4.28 -13.13
CA GLY A 31 -1.99 5.68 -13.52
C GLY A 31 -2.60 6.65 -12.51
N ASP A 32 -3.17 7.75 -13.00
CA ASP A 32 -3.52 8.94 -12.20
C ASP A 32 -4.65 8.74 -11.18
N SER A 33 -5.31 7.57 -11.19
CA SER A 33 -6.35 7.25 -10.19
C SER A 33 -5.76 6.88 -8.82
N ILE A 34 -4.44 6.69 -8.72
CA ILE A 34 -3.76 6.33 -7.46
C ILE A 34 -2.42 7.04 -7.31
N GLU A 35 -2.18 7.58 -6.12
CA GLU A 35 -0.91 8.19 -5.73
C GLU A 35 -0.45 7.59 -4.39
N TRP A 36 0.78 7.10 -4.36
CA TRP A 36 1.42 6.66 -3.11
C TRP A 36 1.88 7.85 -2.28
N VAL A 37 1.51 7.89 -1.00
CA VAL A 37 1.94 8.92 -0.06
C VAL A 37 3.04 8.40 0.86
N HIS A 38 2.77 7.30 1.57
CA HIS A 38 3.73 6.70 2.49
C HIS A 38 3.41 5.23 2.76
N SER A 39 4.43 4.47 3.14
CA SER A 39 4.29 3.07 3.59
C SER A 39 5.04 2.86 4.89
N TYR A 40 4.35 2.28 5.87
CA TYR A 40 4.90 1.87 7.14
C TYR A 40 4.95 0.34 7.20
N LEU A 41 6.02 -0.18 7.77
CA LEU A 41 6.20 -1.60 8.04
C LEU A 41 6.17 -1.83 9.55
N SER A 42 5.54 -2.92 9.96
CA SER A 42 5.49 -3.39 11.33
C SER A 42 5.79 -4.89 11.36
N ASP A 43 5.78 -5.49 12.55
CA ASP A 43 5.88 -6.94 12.70
C ASP A 43 4.60 -7.65 12.24
N GLU A 44 3.43 -7.00 12.25
CA GLU A 44 2.17 -7.60 11.84
C GLU A 44 1.95 -7.52 10.32
N GLY A 45 2.52 -6.50 9.68
CA GLY A 45 2.26 -6.22 8.28
C GLY A 45 2.59 -4.82 7.82
N THR A 46 1.98 -4.46 6.69
CA THR A 46 2.18 -3.17 6.02
C THR A 46 0.98 -2.26 6.21
N TYR A 47 1.22 -0.98 6.46
CA TYR A 47 0.22 0.07 6.46
C TYR A 47 0.61 1.09 5.42
N CYS A 48 -0.22 1.29 4.40
CA CYS A 48 0.10 2.23 3.34
C CYS A 48 -0.99 3.29 3.20
N VAL A 49 -0.53 4.53 3.01
CA VAL A 49 -1.36 5.71 2.78
C VAL A 49 -1.27 6.05 1.30
N TYR A 50 -2.44 6.20 0.69
CA TYR A 50 -2.61 6.51 -0.72
C TYR A 50 -3.68 7.59 -0.86
N ARG A 51 -3.53 8.43 -1.89
CA ARG A 51 -4.65 9.18 -2.45
C ARG A 51 -5.18 8.36 -3.62
N ALA A 52 -6.49 8.12 -3.65
CA ALA A 52 -7.12 7.39 -4.73
C ALA A 52 -8.54 7.93 -4.95
N THR A 53 -9.09 7.71 -6.14
CA THR A 53 -10.44 8.14 -6.49
C THR A 53 -11.52 7.38 -5.71
N ASP A 54 -11.25 6.12 -5.36
CA ASP A 54 -12.18 5.21 -4.69
C ASP A 54 -11.44 4.00 -4.08
N GLU A 55 -12.16 3.20 -3.28
CA GLU A 55 -11.64 1.98 -2.65
C GLU A 55 -11.31 0.88 -3.69
N ASP A 56 -12.07 0.80 -4.79
CA ASP A 56 -11.86 -0.23 -5.81
C ASP A 56 -10.50 -0.07 -6.50
N THR A 57 -10.06 1.16 -6.71
CA THR A 57 -8.73 1.48 -7.22
C THR A 57 -7.62 0.97 -6.29
N ILE A 58 -7.81 1.11 -4.97
CA ILE A 58 -6.91 0.54 -3.97
C ILE A 58 -6.93 -1.00 -4.03
N ARG A 59 -8.10 -1.63 -4.18
CA ARG A 59 -8.21 -3.09 -4.31
C ARG A 59 -7.55 -3.62 -5.58
N LYS A 60 -7.72 -2.90 -6.70
CA LYS A 60 -7.05 -3.18 -7.98
C LYS A 60 -5.53 -3.13 -7.83
N HIS A 61 -4.99 -2.13 -7.11
CA HIS A 61 -3.56 -2.07 -6.78
C HIS A 61 -3.08 -3.34 -6.08
N GLY A 62 -3.80 -3.78 -5.05
CA GLY A 62 -3.47 -5.02 -4.34
C GLY A 62 -3.48 -6.26 -5.22
N ALA A 63 -4.45 -6.35 -6.13
CA ALA A 63 -4.56 -7.46 -7.08
C ALA A 63 -3.37 -7.49 -8.06
N ILE A 64 -3.05 -6.35 -8.70
CA ILE A 64 -1.93 -6.24 -9.65
C ILE A 64 -0.58 -6.51 -8.95
N ALA A 65 -0.39 -5.95 -7.75
CA ALA A 65 0.84 -6.16 -6.98
C ALA A 65 1.00 -7.61 -6.47
N GLY A 66 -0.03 -8.46 -6.60
CA GLY A 66 -0.04 -9.83 -6.10
C GLY A 66 -0.01 -9.91 -4.56
N ALA A 67 -0.52 -8.88 -3.90
CA ALA A 67 -0.49 -8.74 -2.44
C ALA A 67 -1.88 -8.33 -1.92
N PRO A 68 -2.72 -9.31 -1.55
CA PRO A 68 -4.10 -9.07 -1.15
C PRO A 68 -4.20 -8.08 0.01
N ILE A 69 -5.14 -7.15 -0.12
CA ILE A 69 -5.39 -6.11 0.88
C ILE A 69 -6.39 -6.67 1.88
N THR A 70 -6.00 -6.66 3.16
CA THR A 70 -6.84 -7.19 4.23
C THR A 70 -7.87 -6.17 4.70
N LYS A 71 -7.54 -4.89 4.61
CA LYS A 71 -8.43 -3.79 5.02
C LYS A 71 -8.15 -2.51 4.26
N VAL A 72 -9.20 -1.81 3.89
CA VAL A 72 -9.16 -0.43 3.41
C VAL A 72 -9.93 0.42 4.42
N SER A 73 -9.37 1.57 4.77
CA SER A 73 -9.98 2.56 5.64
C SER A 73 -9.85 3.90 4.94
N GLU A 74 -10.96 4.57 4.69
CA GLU A 74 -10.95 5.92 4.16
C GLU A 74 -10.57 6.89 5.29
N ALA A 75 -9.53 7.71 5.09
CA ALA A 75 -9.07 8.68 6.08
C ALA A 75 -9.50 10.09 5.67
N ARG A 76 -9.92 10.91 6.64
CA ARG A 76 -10.20 12.33 6.44
C ARG A 76 -8.99 13.14 6.90
N VAL A 77 -8.50 14.04 6.06
CA VAL A 77 -7.45 14.99 6.46
C VAL A 77 -8.09 16.04 7.36
N ILE A 78 -7.56 16.20 8.56
CA ILE A 78 -7.93 17.30 9.46
C ILE A 78 -6.80 18.33 9.44
N SER A 79 -7.16 19.60 9.33
CA SER A 79 -6.26 20.72 9.59
C SER A 79 -6.74 21.38 10.88
N VAL A 80 -6.14 20.98 11.99
CA VAL A 80 -6.31 21.63 13.29
C VAL A 80 -5.09 22.53 13.50
N HIS A 81 -5.34 23.81 13.69
CA HIS A 81 -4.34 24.84 13.96
C HIS A 81 -3.99 24.86 15.44
#